data_AF-A0A6G3R9P8-F1
#
_entry.id   AF-A0A6G3R9P8-F1
#
_cell.length_a   1.000
_cell.length_b   1.000
_cell.length_c   1.000
_cell.angle_alpha   90.00
_cell.angle_beta   90.00
_cell.angle_gamma   90.00
#
_symmetry.space_group_name_H-M   'P 1'
#
loop_
_entity.id
_entity.type
_entity.pdbx_description
1 polymer ?
#
loop_
_entity_poly.entity_id
_entity_poly.type
_entity_poly.pdbx_seq_one_letter_code
_entity_poly.pdbx_strand_id
1 'polypeptide(L)'
;MSPPPPPLGRSRKKAAGHAFDAALDDAELVAARAALAQGRWTEVRALLAATGDDWDRRGHRVDVLAQEPTTTAWARDWRLAEPESHDAEVLLAFAAVHKALRGKERSGKVRERCREAAARVPADPTPWLALLILERALGHEEDVVRLFDEIRHRHPEHHHAHHLMVARLAERRPGAGQDPMHEVYDFASWAAEQAPADSPLAVLPVVAHAERYRVLAHAGLEPADPAASGHWVGRRARGVMKAAFDWWLEWETPDEPGHPRCHIDLNFLAHAKSCEGRAAEAAVLFHRIGRHATPAPWSYPDRDPYEAFTAARAAAFGSV
;
A
#
# COMPACT_ATOMS: atom_id res chain seq x y z
N MET A 1 44.73 -22.24 -25.30
CA MET A 1 43.62 -21.58 -26.09
C MET A 1 42.25 -21.96 -25.49
N SER A 2 41.83 -21.26 -24.41
CA SER A 2 40.63 -21.31 -23.55
C SER A 2 39.36 -20.99 -24.35
N PRO A 3 38.25 -21.86 -24.18
CA PRO A 3 37.02 -21.70 -24.98
C PRO A 3 36.23 -20.45 -24.54
N PRO A 4 35.46 -19.86 -25.65
CA PRO A 4 34.75 -18.61 -25.40
C PRO A 4 33.51 -18.82 -24.51
N PRO A 5 33.25 -17.74 -23.68
CA PRO A 5 32.13 -17.78 -22.73
C PRO A 5 30.77 -17.81 -23.46
N PRO A 6 29.75 -18.55 -22.81
CA PRO A 6 28.43 -18.70 -23.42
C PRO A 6 27.65 -17.37 -23.44
N PRO A 7 26.77 -17.18 -24.56
CA PRO A 7 26.04 -15.93 -24.81
C PRO A 7 24.92 -15.71 -23.77
N LEU A 8 24.99 -14.60 -22.98
CA LEU A 8 24.04 -13.82 -22.15
C LEU A 8 22.61 -13.92 -22.70
N GLY A 9 21.92 -15.03 -22.43
CA GLY A 9 20.47 -15.37 -22.51
C GLY A 9 19.58 -14.14 -22.27
N ARG A 10 19.26 -13.33 -23.26
CA ARG A 10 18.07 -12.49 -23.56
C ARG A 10 16.84 -12.96 -22.78
N SER A 11 16.70 -12.51 -21.52
CA SER A 11 15.48 -12.48 -20.68
C SER A 11 14.21 -12.30 -21.54
N ARG A 12 13.66 -13.38 -22.04
CA ARG A 12 12.28 -13.71 -22.45
C ARG A 12 11.28 -12.64 -21.98
N LYS A 13 11.01 -11.52 -22.62
CA LYS A 13 9.81 -10.68 -22.80
C LYS A 13 8.59 -11.30 -22.10
N LYS A 14 8.48 -11.27 -20.69
CA LYS A 14 7.33 -11.44 -19.77
C LYS A 14 6.01 -11.01 -20.43
N ALA A 15 5.22 -11.89 -21.14
CA ALA A 15 3.78 -12.05 -21.34
C ALA A 15 2.98 -10.96 -20.63
N ALA A 16 2.76 -9.70 -21.18
CA ALA A 16 1.70 -8.73 -20.88
C ALA A 16 0.95 -9.07 -19.59
N GLY A 17 1.62 -9.14 -18.41
CA GLY A 17 1.52 -9.26 -16.94
C GLY A 17 0.18 -8.72 -16.41
N HIS A 18 -0.93 -9.48 -16.36
CA HIS A 18 -2.13 -9.17 -15.54
C HIS A 18 -1.84 -8.00 -14.58
N ALA A 19 -2.22 -6.80 -15.02
CA ALA A 19 -1.90 -5.57 -14.27
C ALA A 19 -2.86 -5.41 -13.08
N PHE A 20 -2.36 -5.43 -11.83
CA PHE A 20 -3.14 -5.09 -10.63
C PHE A 20 -3.65 -3.63 -10.73
N ASP A 21 -4.96 -3.57 -10.49
CA ASP A 21 -5.50 -2.19 -10.57
C ASP A 21 -5.50 -1.55 -9.17
N ALA A 22 -4.75 -0.40 -9.04
CA ALA A 22 -4.55 0.27 -7.73
C ALA A 22 -5.85 0.95 -7.25
N ALA A 23 -6.86 1.03 -8.25
CA ALA A 23 -8.15 1.65 -7.84
C ALA A 23 -9.01 0.68 -7.04
N LEU A 24 -8.54 -0.56 -6.96
CA LEU A 24 -9.29 -1.60 -6.23
C LEU A 24 -10.77 -1.59 -6.60
N ASP A 25 -11.67 -1.44 -5.62
CA ASP A 25 -13.09 -1.55 -6.03
C ASP A 25 -13.72 -0.17 -6.16
N ASP A 26 -12.94 0.86 -6.31
CA ASP A 26 -13.47 2.23 -6.46
C ASP A 26 -13.78 2.53 -7.93
N ALA A 27 -15.06 2.38 -8.27
CA ALA A 27 -15.46 2.50 -9.69
C ALA A 27 -15.39 3.95 -10.16
N GLU A 28 -15.69 4.85 -9.20
CA GLU A 28 -15.59 6.29 -9.58
C GLU A 28 -14.15 6.69 -9.88
N LEU A 29 -13.25 6.18 -9.09
CA LEU A 29 -11.83 6.47 -9.37
C LEU A 29 -11.40 5.88 -10.72
N VAL A 30 -11.89 4.65 -11.01
CA VAL A 30 -11.54 4.05 -12.32
C VAL A 30 -12.07 4.94 -13.45
N ALA A 31 -13.26 5.41 -13.32
CA ALA A 31 -13.85 6.25 -14.39
C ALA A 31 -13.08 7.57 -14.51
N ALA A 32 -12.76 8.21 -13.39
CA ALA A 32 -12.03 9.49 -13.45
C ALA A 32 -10.63 9.30 -14.06
N ARG A 33 -9.95 8.24 -13.63
CA ARG A 33 -8.63 7.96 -14.21
C ARG A 33 -8.71 7.77 -15.73
N ALA A 34 -9.73 7.00 -16.21
CA ALA A 34 -9.90 6.86 -17.68
C ALA A 34 -10.17 8.21 -18.34
N ALA A 35 -10.97 9.01 -17.71
CA ALA A 35 -11.22 10.35 -18.28
C ALA A 35 -9.95 11.19 -18.32
N LEU A 36 -9.25 11.12 -17.17
CA LEU A 36 -7.98 11.87 -17.14
C LEU A 36 -7.05 11.47 -18.28
N ALA A 37 -7.02 10.14 -18.62
CA ALA A 37 -6.15 9.68 -19.73
C ALA A 37 -6.57 10.32 -21.07
N GLN A 38 -7.75 10.80 -21.11
CA GLN A 38 -8.22 11.43 -22.36
C GLN A 38 -8.20 12.96 -22.24
N GLY A 39 -7.59 13.51 -21.18
CA GLY A 39 -7.42 14.98 -21.02
C GLY A 39 -8.61 15.64 -20.33
N ARG A 40 -9.49 14.83 -19.85
CA ARG A 40 -10.67 15.44 -19.22
C ARG A 40 -10.44 15.54 -17.70
N TRP A 41 -9.63 16.53 -17.33
CA TRP A 41 -9.27 16.64 -15.89
C TRP A 41 -10.44 17.21 -15.08
N THR A 42 -11.52 17.70 -15.68
CA THR A 42 -12.68 18.22 -14.91
C THR A 42 -13.40 17.07 -14.19
N GLU A 43 -13.32 15.80 -14.76
CA GLU A 43 -13.90 14.65 -14.03
C GLU A 43 -13.12 14.34 -12.76
N VAL A 44 -11.82 14.51 -12.83
CA VAL A 44 -11.00 14.35 -11.59
C VAL A 44 -11.36 15.45 -10.60
N ARG A 45 -11.47 16.61 -11.09
CA ARG A 45 -11.89 17.73 -10.20
C ARG A 45 -13.22 17.42 -9.50
N ALA A 46 -14.25 16.97 -10.26
CA ALA A 46 -15.56 16.64 -9.65
C ALA A 46 -15.42 15.51 -8.63
N LEU A 47 -14.61 14.50 -9.00
CA LEU A 47 -14.44 13.38 -8.06
C LEU A 47 -13.81 13.85 -6.74
N LEU A 48 -12.75 14.72 -6.84
CA LEU A 48 -12.05 15.11 -5.60
C LEU A 48 -12.94 16.07 -4.80
N ALA A 49 -13.73 16.87 -5.47
CA ALA A 49 -14.68 17.73 -4.73
C ALA A 49 -15.72 16.88 -3.98
N ALA A 50 -16.24 15.81 -4.65
CA ALA A 50 -17.25 14.95 -3.98
C ALA A 50 -16.62 14.17 -2.83
N THR A 51 -15.33 13.83 -2.97
CA THR A 51 -14.66 13.03 -1.93
C THR A 51 -14.53 13.86 -0.63
N GLY A 52 -14.32 15.21 -0.75
CA GLY A 52 -14.28 16.12 0.43
C GLY A 52 -13.16 15.73 1.40
N ASP A 53 -13.59 15.59 2.65
CA ASP A 53 -12.53 15.42 3.68
C ASP A 53 -12.44 13.95 4.12
N ASP A 54 -13.05 13.10 3.35
CA ASP A 54 -12.69 11.69 3.60
C ASP A 54 -11.20 11.42 3.26
N TRP A 55 -10.38 11.65 4.31
CA TRP A 55 -8.93 11.83 4.06
C TRP A 55 -8.31 10.52 3.57
N ASP A 56 -8.80 9.35 4.06
CA ASP A 56 -8.26 8.08 3.52
C ASP A 56 -8.64 7.90 2.05
N ARG A 57 -9.84 8.15 1.75
CA ARG A 57 -10.25 8.00 0.33
C ARG A 57 -9.59 9.07 -0.54
N ARG A 58 -9.57 10.30 0.00
CA ARG A 58 -8.93 11.37 -0.81
C ARG A 58 -7.47 11.02 -1.07
N GLY A 59 -6.65 10.64 -0.05
CA GLY A 59 -5.24 10.25 -0.25
C GLY A 59 -5.10 9.09 -1.26
N HIS A 60 -5.98 8.08 -1.10
CA HIS A 60 -5.91 6.93 -2.04
C HIS A 60 -6.20 7.37 -3.48
N ARG A 61 -7.24 8.16 -3.70
CA ARG A 61 -7.60 8.54 -5.08
C ARG A 61 -6.52 9.43 -5.71
N VAL A 62 -6.01 10.37 -4.88
CA VAL A 62 -4.97 11.26 -5.47
C VAL A 62 -3.72 10.42 -5.78
N ASP A 63 -3.31 9.54 -4.88
CA ASP A 63 -2.13 8.69 -5.13
C ASP A 63 -2.29 7.87 -6.42
N VAL A 64 -3.51 7.24 -6.60
CA VAL A 64 -3.73 6.40 -7.81
C VAL A 64 -3.73 7.28 -9.06
N LEU A 65 -4.40 8.37 -9.01
CA LEU A 65 -4.45 9.23 -10.21
C LEU A 65 -3.05 9.76 -10.55
N ALA A 66 -2.23 9.98 -9.54
CA ALA A 66 -0.90 10.62 -9.77
C ALA A 66 0.05 9.62 -10.43
N GLN A 67 -0.25 8.39 -10.47
CA GLN A 67 0.67 7.38 -11.05
C GLN A 67 0.51 7.32 -12.57
N GLU A 68 -0.55 7.97 -13.10
CA GLU A 68 -0.72 7.92 -14.56
C GLU A 68 0.32 8.82 -15.26
N PRO A 69 0.82 8.33 -16.32
CA PRO A 69 1.89 9.06 -17.02
C PRO A 69 1.43 10.44 -17.50
N THR A 70 0.12 10.57 -17.77
CA THR A 70 -0.36 11.86 -18.36
C THR A 70 -0.77 12.83 -17.25
N THR A 71 -0.66 12.43 -15.99
CA THR A 71 -1.23 13.23 -14.88
C THR A 71 -0.49 14.57 -14.78
N THR A 72 0.83 14.56 -14.92
CA THR A 72 1.55 15.83 -14.76
C THR A 72 1.06 16.88 -15.78
N ALA A 73 0.97 16.44 -17.06
CA ALA A 73 0.55 17.39 -18.11
C ALA A 73 -0.86 17.94 -17.82
N TRP A 74 -1.72 17.06 -17.46
CA TRP A 74 -3.12 17.54 -17.33
C TRP A 74 -3.31 18.28 -15.99
N ALA A 75 -2.55 17.92 -14.96
CA ALA A 75 -2.65 18.71 -13.72
C ALA A 75 -2.12 20.14 -13.96
N ARG A 76 -1.11 20.34 -14.82
CA ARG A 76 -0.64 21.70 -15.14
C ARG A 76 -1.69 22.49 -15.92
N ASP A 77 -2.29 21.78 -16.89
CA ASP A 77 -3.40 22.45 -17.60
C ASP A 77 -4.51 22.87 -16.64
N TRP A 78 -4.85 21.94 -15.77
CA TRP A 78 -5.88 22.28 -14.75
C TRP A 78 -5.44 23.50 -13.94
N ARG A 79 -4.23 23.67 -13.58
CA ARG A 79 -3.76 24.82 -12.78
C ARG A 79 -3.79 26.10 -13.60
N LEU A 80 -3.51 25.93 -14.88
CA LEU A 80 -3.59 27.13 -15.73
C LEU A 80 -5.04 27.65 -15.81
N ALA A 81 -5.90 26.64 -15.92
CA ALA A 81 -7.32 27.04 -16.05
C ALA A 81 -7.89 27.52 -14.71
N GLU A 82 -7.31 26.89 -13.62
CA GLU A 82 -7.80 27.27 -12.27
C GLU A 82 -6.59 27.42 -11.33
N PRO A 83 -6.03 28.64 -11.26
CA PRO A 83 -4.75 28.83 -10.53
C PRO A 83 -4.94 28.71 -9.01
N GLU A 84 -6.14 28.84 -8.58
CA GLU A 84 -6.31 28.83 -7.10
C GLU A 84 -6.75 27.44 -6.64
N SER A 85 -6.70 26.47 -7.62
CA SER A 85 -7.20 25.15 -7.20
C SER A 85 -6.12 24.42 -6.38
N HIS A 86 -6.47 24.09 -5.12
CA HIS A 86 -5.53 23.33 -4.26
C HIS A 86 -5.48 21.85 -4.66
N ASP A 87 -6.59 21.36 -5.18
CA ASP A 87 -6.60 19.95 -5.63
C ASP A 87 -5.63 19.73 -6.80
N ALA A 88 -5.64 20.65 -7.70
CA ALA A 88 -4.71 20.48 -8.84
C ALA A 88 -3.26 20.54 -8.35
N GLU A 89 -3.04 21.46 -7.41
CA GLU A 89 -1.66 21.57 -6.88
C GLU A 89 -1.25 20.28 -6.15
N VAL A 90 -2.08 19.77 -5.32
CA VAL A 90 -1.77 18.52 -4.60
C VAL A 90 -1.57 17.36 -5.58
N LEU A 91 -2.44 17.25 -6.61
CA LEU A 91 -2.27 16.15 -7.59
C LEU A 91 -0.94 16.28 -8.33
N LEU A 92 -0.58 17.50 -8.66
CA LEU A 92 0.70 17.71 -9.35
C LEU A 92 1.88 17.34 -8.44
N ALA A 93 1.85 17.73 -7.16
CA ALA A 93 2.91 17.33 -6.21
C ALA A 93 3.02 15.81 -6.09
N PHE A 94 1.91 15.07 -6.05
CA PHE A 94 1.95 13.59 -5.97
C PHE A 94 2.54 13.00 -7.25
N ALA A 95 2.09 13.61 -8.37
CA ALA A 95 2.66 13.07 -9.63
C ALA A 95 4.17 13.26 -9.66
N ALA A 96 4.66 14.38 -9.13
CA ALA A 96 6.11 14.63 -9.10
C ALA A 96 6.81 13.61 -8.18
N VAL A 97 6.15 13.27 -7.07
CA VAL A 97 6.74 12.25 -6.16
C VAL A 97 6.92 10.92 -6.92
N HIS A 98 5.87 10.51 -7.68
CA HIS A 98 6.02 9.20 -8.37
C HIS A 98 7.07 9.30 -9.48
N LYS A 99 7.20 10.44 -10.12
CA LYS A 99 8.30 10.60 -11.12
C LYS A 99 9.67 10.53 -10.43
N ALA A 100 9.76 11.20 -9.26
CA ALA A 100 11.05 11.12 -8.53
C ALA A 100 11.38 9.68 -8.14
N LEU A 101 10.38 8.92 -7.73
CA LEU A 101 10.65 7.53 -7.32
C LEU A 101 11.08 6.69 -8.52
N ARG A 102 10.74 7.19 -9.73
CA ARG A 102 11.22 6.47 -10.94
C ARG A 102 12.54 7.06 -11.43
N GLY A 103 13.03 8.05 -10.73
CA GLY A 103 14.33 8.65 -11.09
C GLY A 103 14.20 9.72 -12.18
N LYS A 104 12.99 10.23 -12.32
CA LYS A 104 12.75 11.14 -13.48
C LYS A 104 12.62 12.58 -12.98
N GLU A 105 12.74 12.75 -11.68
CA GLU A 105 12.67 14.11 -11.10
C GLU A 105 13.57 14.17 -9.87
N ARG A 106 14.15 15.42 -9.63
CA ARG A 106 15.02 15.59 -8.44
C ARG A 106 14.19 15.69 -7.16
N SER A 107 14.60 14.89 -6.17
CA SER A 107 13.79 14.70 -4.95
C SER A 107 13.77 16.00 -4.12
N GLY A 108 14.87 16.88 -4.19
CA GLY A 108 14.88 18.16 -3.43
C GLY A 108 13.73 19.08 -3.87
N LYS A 109 13.56 19.22 -5.21
CA LYS A 109 12.48 20.10 -5.72
C LYS A 109 11.09 19.53 -5.41
N VAL A 110 11.03 18.24 -5.49
CA VAL A 110 9.72 17.61 -5.21
C VAL A 110 9.33 17.81 -3.74
N ARG A 111 10.37 17.78 -2.83
CA ARG A 111 10.05 18.02 -1.41
C ARG A 111 9.49 19.43 -1.21
N GLU A 112 10.12 20.38 -1.82
CA GLU A 112 9.64 21.78 -1.65
C GLU A 112 8.21 21.95 -2.19
N ARG A 113 7.99 21.34 -3.29
CA ARG A 113 6.64 21.45 -3.86
C ARG A 113 5.59 20.84 -2.92
N CYS A 114 5.86 19.66 -2.42
CA CYS A 114 4.88 19.04 -1.51
C CYS A 114 4.68 19.91 -0.26
N ARG A 115 5.80 20.55 0.25
CA ARG A 115 5.64 21.39 1.45
C ARG A 115 4.82 22.65 1.12
N GLU A 116 5.07 23.18 -0.03
CA GLU A 116 4.23 24.34 -0.43
C GLU A 116 2.75 23.96 -0.53
N ALA A 117 2.52 22.77 -1.13
CA ALA A 117 1.09 22.33 -1.19
C ALA A 117 0.53 22.13 0.21
N ALA A 118 1.35 21.57 1.06
CA ALA A 118 0.84 21.31 2.44
C ALA A 118 0.55 22.63 3.15
N ALA A 119 1.37 23.68 2.91
CA ALA A 119 1.14 24.99 3.56
C ALA A 119 -0.19 25.60 3.09
N ARG A 120 -0.68 25.26 1.96
CA ARG A 120 -1.91 25.89 1.43
C ARG A 120 -3.16 25.16 1.92
N VAL A 121 -2.93 23.91 2.32
CA VAL A 121 -4.09 23.14 2.84
C VAL A 121 -3.66 22.48 4.15
N PRO A 122 -3.61 23.25 5.25
CA PRO A 122 -2.96 22.78 6.48
C PRO A 122 -3.75 21.65 7.16
N ALA A 123 -5.04 21.53 6.85
CA ALA A 123 -5.81 20.47 7.53
C ALA A 123 -5.75 19.16 6.74
N ASP A 124 -5.37 19.28 5.49
CA ASP A 124 -5.35 18.10 4.60
C ASP A 124 -4.04 17.31 4.76
N PRO A 125 -4.17 15.96 5.13
CA PRO A 125 -2.96 15.16 5.34
C PRO A 125 -2.36 14.66 4.02
N THR A 126 -2.97 14.89 2.92
CA THR A 126 -2.65 14.20 1.65
C THR A 126 -1.29 14.70 1.12
N PRO A 127 -0.97 16.02 1.17
CA PRO A 127 0.37 16.40 0.71
C PRO A 127 1.47 15.82 1.60
N TRP A 128 1.19 15.67 2.91
CA TRP A 128 2.18 15.02 3.79
C TRP A 128 2.32 13.53 3.45
N LEU A 129 1.14 12.93 3.10
CA LEU A 129 1.23 11.52 2.66
C LEU A 129 2.16 11.40 1.44
N ALA A 130 2.09 12.32 0.47
CA ALA A 130 2.99 12.27 -0.70
C ALA A 130 4.46 12.34 -0.25
N LEU A 131 4.74 13.22 0.71
CA LEU A 131 6.13 13.32 1.20
C LEU A 131 6.55 12.01 1.91
N LEU A 132 5.61 11.47 2.71
CA LEU A 132 5.95 10.21 3.40
C LEU A 132 6.25 9.10 2.40
N ILE A 133 5.49 9.03 1.31
CA ILE A 133 5.76 8.00 0.28
C ILE A 133 7.16 8.23 -0.31
N LEU A 134 7.51 9.43 -0.56
CA LEU A 134 8.85 9.71 -1.13
C LEU A 134 9.95 9.36 -0.12
N GLU A 135 9.75 9.78 1.18
CA GLU A 135 10.86 9.62 2.14
C GLU A 135 11.00 8.17 2.60
N ARG A 136 9.86 7.50 2.57
CA ARG A 136 10.01 6.06 2.90
C ARG A 136 11.01 5.37 1.96
N ALA A 137 11.05 5.93 0.66
CA ALA A 137 11.97 5.29 -0.32
C ALA A 137 13.33 5.97 -0.32
N LEU A 138 13.37 7.24 -0.16
CA LEU A 138 14.65 7.94 -0.48
C LEU A 138 15.17 8.65 0.77
N GLY A 139 14.35 8.71 1.75
CA GLY A 139 14.72 9.63 2.84
C GLY A 139 15.33 8.86 4.02
N HIS A 140 15.61 9.74 5.09
CA HIS A 140 16.14 9.15 6.34
C HIS A 140 15.01 8.84 7.33
N GLU A 141 15.40 8.11 8.21
CA GLU A 141 14.38 7.65 9.17
C GLU A 141 13.76 8.82 9.92
N GLU A 142 14.47 9.68 10.31
CA GLU A 142 13.92 10.81 11.10
C GLU A 142 12.86 11.58 10.29
N ASP A 143 13.13 11.62 9.01
CA ASP A 143 12.13 12.32 8.16
C ASP A 143 10.82 11.52 8.07
N VAL A 144 10.94 10.23 7.99
CA VAL A 144 9.72 9.40 7.89
C VAL A 144 8.88 9.55 9.16
N VAL A 145 9.55 9.53 10.30
CA VAL A 145 8.81 9.62 11.58
C VAL A 145 8.16 11.01 11.69
N ARG A 146 8.95 12.03 11.37
CA ARG A 146 8.38 13.39 11.44
C ARG A 146 7.17 13.54 10.53
N LEU A 147 7.26 13.06 9.31
CA LEU A 147 6.12 13.20 8.36
C LEU A 147 4.93 12.35 8.82
N PHE A 148 5.23 11.19 9.26
CA PHE A 148 4.12 10.38 9.80
C PHE A 148 3.42 11.13 10.93
N ASP A 149 4.13 11.83 11.79
CA ASP A 149 3.49 12.59 12.89
C ASP A 149 2.62 13.72 12.34
N GLU A 150 3.11 14.32 11.25
CA GLU A 150 2.27 15.38 10.64
C GLU A 150 0.92 14.81 10.17
N ILE A 151 0.97 13.64 9.60
CA ILE A 151 -0.29 13.04 9.10
C ILE A 151 -1.17 12.64 10.29
N ARG A 152 -0.56 12.11 11.32
CA ARG A 152 -1.37 11.63 12.46
C ARG A 152 -1.99 12.82 13.20
N HIS A 153 -1.22 13.87 13.21
CA HIS A 153 -1.81 15.06 13.86
C HIS A 153 -3.10 15.49 13.15
N ARG A 154 -3.23 15.22 11.89
CA ARG A 154 -4.44 15.65 11.14
C ARG A 154 -5.47 14.52 11.06
N HIS A 155 -4.97 13.27 10.92
CA HIS A 155 -5.84 12.08 10.80
C HIS A 155 -5.15 10.89 11.45
N PRO A 156 -5.37 10.72 12.79
CA PRO A 156 -4.62 9.77 13.65
C PRO A 156 -4.69 8.34 13.10
N GLU A 157 -5.84 8.00 12.44
CA GLU A 157 -5.94 6.58 12.00
C GLU A 157 -5.74 6.47 10.48
N HIS A 158 -4.91 7.49 9.92
CA HIS A 158 -4.70 7.42 8.45
C HIS A 158 -4.07 6.08 8.07
N HIS A 159 -4.82 5.29 7.33
CA HIS A 159 -4.51 3.87 7.06
C HIS A 159 -3.25 3.74 6.22
N HIS A 160 -3.12 4.42 5.10
CA HIS A 160 -1.95 4.29 4.20
C HIS A 160 -0.65 4.69 4.92
N ALA A 161 -0.76 5.73 5.76
CA ALA A 161 0.46 6.21 6.44
C ALA A 161 0.94 5.16 7.47
N HIS A 162 0.01 4.52 8.16
CA HIS A 162 0.44 3.50 9.14
C HIS A 162 1.07 2.30 8.45
N HIS A 163 0.53 1.95 7.26
CA HIS A 163 1.17 0.84 6.53
C HIS A 163 2.59 1.20 6.11
N LEU A 164 2.76 2.48 5.69
CA LEU A 164 4.12 2.87 5.28
C LEU A 164 5.07 2.88 6.48
N MET A 165 4.58 3.34 7.60
CA MET A 165 5.44 3.35 8.80
C MET A 165 5.80 1.92 9.25
N VAL A 166 4.80 1.00 9.15
CA VAL A 166 5.11 -0.40 9.52
C VAL A 166 6.20 -0.95 8.60
N ALA A 167 6.03 -0.71 7.34
CA ALA A 167 7.04 -1.24 6.41
C ALA A 167 8.43 -0.66 6.73
N ARG A 168 8.48 0.63 7.02
CA ARG A 168 9.79 1.24 7.33
C ARG A 168 10.37 0.66 8.63
N LEU A 169 9.59 0.55 9.68
CA LEU A 169 10.09 -0.01 10.96
C LEU A 169 10.53 -1.46 10.79
N ALA A 170 9.80 -2.16 9.95
CA ALA A 170 10.17 -3.59 9.78
C ALA A 170 11.59 -3.71 9.22
N GLU A 171 12.08 -2.75 8.55
CA GLU A 171 13.40 -2.82 7.90
C GLU A 171 14.51 -2.58 8.92
N ARG A 172 14.12 -2.35 10.15
CA ARG A 172 15.16 -2.07 11.16
C ARG A 172 15.75 -3.39 11.69
N ARG A 173 16.97 -3.32 11.96
CA ARG A 173 17.72 -4.39 12.67
C ARG A 173 17.38 -5.78 12.12
N PRO A 174 17.62 -5.89 10.79
CA PRO A 174 17.32 -7.22 10.26
C PRO A 174 18.18 -8.31 10.91
N GLY A 175 19.34 -7.98 11.49
CA GLY A 175 20.24 -8.96 12.15
C GLY A 175 19.60 -9.57 13.40
N ALA A 176 18.62 -8.84 13.92
CA ALA A 176 17.94 -9.35 15.14
C ALA A 176 17.01 -10.52 14.81
N GLY A 177 16.92 -10.93 13.55
CA GLY A 177 16.10 -12.08 13.13
C GLY A 177 14.63 -11.93 13.56
N GLN A 178 13.94 -13.02 13.95
CA GLN A 178 12.48 -13.04 14.24
C GLN A 178 12.21 -12.48 15.64
N ASP A 179 13.12 -11.81 16.18
CA ASP A 179 12.94 -11.24 17.53
C ASP A 179 11.46 -10.89 17.80
N PRO A 180 10.79 -11.65 18.71
CA PRO A 180 9.36 -11.43 19.02
C PRO A 180 9.13 -10.05 19.65
N MET A 181 10.19 -9.37 20.07
CA MET A 181 10.03 -8.03 20.69
C MET A 181 10.44 -6.92 19.73
N HIS A 182 10.54 -7.28 18.56
CA HIS A 182 10.87 -6.22 17.58
C HIS A 182 9.87 -5.06 17.66
N GLU A 183 10.34 -3.92 17.56
CA GLU A 183 9.55 -2.69 17.80
C GLU A 183 8.38 -2.57 16.81
N VAL A 184 8.49 -3.16 15.62
CA VAL A 184 7.39 -3.02 14.65
C VAL A 184 6.11 -3.67 15.21
N TYR A 185 6.29 -4.76 15.98
CA TYR A 185 5.07 -5.40 16.53
C TYR A 185 4.44 -4.51 17.61
N ASP A 186 5.26 -3.89 18.44
CA ASP A 186 4.68 -3.00 19.47
C ASP A 186 3.98 -1.80 18.83
N PHE A 187 4.62 -1.27 17.82
CA PHE A 187 3.98 -0.13 17.13
C PHE A 187 2.62 -0.53 16.53
N ALA A 188 2.60 -1.67 15.80
CA ALA A 188 1.33 -2.08 15.14
C ALA A 188 0.25 -2.38 16.18
N SER A 189 0.66 -3.03 17.29
CA SER A 189 -0.37 -3.33 18.33
C SER A 189 -0.86 -2.05 18.99
N TRP A 190 0.10 -1.19 19.28
CA TRP A 190 -0.30 0.10 19.89
C TRP A 190 -1.25 0.87 18.97
N ALA A 191 -0.92 0.96 17.67
CA ALA A 191 -1.81 1.70 16.73
C ALA A 191 -3.20 1.07 16.67
N ALA A 192 -3.25 -0.26 16.60
CA ALA A 192 -4.57 -0.93 16.55
C ALA A 192 -5.36 -0.69 17.83
N GLU A 193 -4.69 -0.63 18.99
CA GLU A 193 -5.39 -0.45 20.28
C GLU A 193 -5.90 0.99 20.42
N GLN A 194 -5.21 1.89 19.88
CA GLN A 194 -5.62 3.31 20.05
C GLN A 194 -6.73 3.69 19.07
N ALA A 195 -6.85 2.90 18.01
CA ALA A 195 -7.84 3.27 16.97
C ALA A 195 -9.26 2.88 17.41
N PRO A 196 -10.25 3.63 16.93
CA PRO A 196 -11.62 3.21 17.20
C PRO A 196 -11.89 1.77 16.75
N ALA A 197 -12.96 1.21 17.34
CA ALA A 197 -13.23 -0.24 17.11
C ALA A 197 -13.52 -0.52 15.63
N ASP A 198 -14.00 0.46 14.94
CA ASP A 198 -14.38 0.19 13.53
C ASP A 198 -13.25 0.59 12.57
N SER A 199 -12.08 0.82 13.10
CA SER A 199 -10.96 1.23 12.23
C SER A 199 -10.28 -0.02 11.63
N PRO A 200 -9.86 0.16 10.34
CA PRO A 200 -9.17 -0.99 9.70
C PRO A 200 -7.75 -1.17 10.23
N LEU A 201 -7.33 -0.29 11.09
CA LEU A 201 -5.98 -0.48 11.66
C LEU A 201 -5.93 -1.73 12.55
N ALA A 202 -7.09 -2.32 12.78
CA ALA A 202 -7.10 -3.60 13.51
C ALA A 202 -6.28 -4.67 12.78
N VAL A 203 -6.07 -4.47 11.48
CA VAL A 203 -5.37 -5.51 10.70
C VAL A 203 -3.86 -5.18 10.66
N LEU A 204 -3.46 -4.07 11.15
CA LEU A 204 -2.07 -3.60 11.01
C LEU A 204 -1.08 -4.59 11.63
N PRO A 205 -1.38 -5.21 12.77
CA PRO A 205 -0.42 -6.20 13.33
C PRO A 205 -0.16 -7.35 12.35
N VAL A 206 -1.18 -7.77 11.59
CA VAL A 206 -0.94 -8.80 10.55
C VAL A 206 0.04 -8.25 9.49
N VAL A 207 -0.16 -7.02 9.14
CA VAL A 207 0.74 -6.40 8.14
C VAL A 207 2.17 -6.34 8.69
N ALA A 208 2.35 -6.07 9.99
CA ALA A 208 3.71 -6.00 10.58
C ALA A 208 4.41 -7.35 10.49
N HIS A 209 3.66 -8.41 10.73
CA HIS A 209 4.29 -9.75 10.62
C HIS A 209 4.71 -10.04 9.17
N ALA A 210 3.82 -9.67 8.26
CA ALA A 210 4.16 -9.95 6.86
C ALA A 210 5.37 -9.12 6.42
N GLU A 211 5.43 -7.86 6.89
CA GLU A 211 6.58 -7.01 6.48
C GLU A 211 7.87 -7.51 7.13
N ARG A 212 7.72 -7.97 8.38
CA ARG A 212 8.93 -8.54 8.99
C ARG A 212 9.40 -9.78 8.24
N TYR A 213 8.45 -10.58 7.92
CA TYR A 213 8.86 -11.73 7.10
C TYR A 213 9.54 -11.27 5.81
N ARG A 214 8.92 -10.32 5.13
CA ARG A 214 9.50 -9.87 3.85
C ARG A 214 10.97 -9.46 4.04
N VAL A 215 11.26 -8.71 5.12
CA VAL A 215 12.61 -8.18 5.33
C VAL A 215 13.57 -9.33 5.67
N LEU A 216 13.16 -10.21 6.53
CA LEU A 216 14.05 -11.32 6.95
C LEU A 216 14.30 -12.30 5.80
N ALA A 217 13.21 -12.56 5.05
CA ALA A 217 13.41 -13.50 3.90
C ALA A 217 14.30 -12.86 2.83
N HIS A 218 14.11 -11.60 2.62
CA HIS A 218 14.98 -10.95 1.62
C HIS A 218 16.45 -10.99 2.08
N ALA A 219 16.68 -10.91 3.36
CA ALA A 219 18.07 -10.92 3.88
C ALA A 219 18.60 -12.35 4.02
N GLY A 220 17.78 -13.37 3.67
CA GLY A 220 18.22 -14.78 3.73
C GLY A 220 18.15 -15.33 5.15
N LEU A 221 17.48 -14.61 6.02
CA LEU A 221 17.42 -15.07 7.43
C LEU A 221 16.16 -15.91 7.67
N GLU A 222 15.29 -15.94 6.70
CA GLU A 222 14.11 -16.84 6.71
C GLU A 222 13.93 -17.45 5.32
N PRO A 223 13.21 -18.62 5.35
CA PRO A 223 12.99 -19.25 4.04
C PRO A 223 12.23 -18.33 3.08
N ALA A 224 12.53 -18.56 1.79
CA ALA A 224 11.89 -17.73 0.75
C ALA A 224 10.39 -18.08 0.63
N ASP A 225 10.13 -19.37 0.89
CA ASP A 225 8.70 -19.77 0.91
C ASP A 225 8.03 -19.36 2.23
N PRO A 226 6.94 -18.44 2.14
CA PRO A 226 6.31 -17.93 3.35
C PRO A 226 5.69 -19.04 4.19
N ALA A 227 5.15 -20.07 3.58
CA ALA A 227 4.52 -21.16 4.37
C ALA A 227 5.57 -21.95 5.16
N ALA A 228 6.81 -21.90 4.64
CA ALA A 228 7.87 -22.67 5.34
C ALA A 228 8.57 -21.81 6.39
N SER A 229 8.28 -20.47 6.46
CA SER A 229 9.05 -19.56 7.33
C SER A 229 8.57 -19.64 8.78
N GLY A 230 7.38 -20.24 8.97
CA GLY A 230 6.87 -20.44 10.35
C GLY A 230 6.59 -19.11 11.06
N HIS A 231 6.49 -17.98 10.30
CA HIS A 231 6.38 -16.66 10.98
C HIS A 231 4.95 -16.47 11.52
N TRP A 232 4.09 -17.56 11.36
CA TRP A 232 2.75 -17.42 11.94
C TRP A 232 2.51 -18.55 12.96
N VAL A 233 3.52 -19.24 13.47
CA VAL A 233 3.33 -20.42 14.34
C VAL A 233 3.38 -19.98 15.81
N GLY A 234 3.98 -18.88 16.20
CA GLY A 234 4.17 -18.46 17.61
C GLY A 234 2.86 -17.96 18.24
N ARG A 235 2.80 -18.06 19.64
CA ARG A 235 1.59 -17.68 20.41
C ARG A 235 1.17 -16.25 20.06
N ARG A 236 2.09 -15.36 19.97
CA ARG A 236 1.71 -13.97 19.64
C ARG A 236 1.09 -13.89 18.23
N ALA A 237 1.74 -14.50 17.26
CA ALA A 237 1.21 -14.45 15.88
C ALA A 237 -0.19 -15.07 15.80
N ARG A 238 -0.43 -16.09 16.59
CA ARG A 238 -1.78 -16.71 16.56
C ARG A 238 -2.81 -15.76 17.16
N GLY A 239 -2.40 -15.11 18.29
CA GLY A 239 -3.33 -14.13 18.89
C GLY A 239 -3.65 -12.98 17.93
N VAL A 240 -2.60 -12.51 17.29
CA VAL A 240 -2.79 -11.40 16.33
C VAL A 240 -3.73 -11.84 15.19
N MET A 241 -3.40 -12.98 14.71
CA MET A 241 -4.26 -13.45 13.58
C MET A 241 -5.71 -13.61 14.04
N LYS A 242 -5.94 -14.29 15.13
CA LYS A 242 -7.33 -14.49 15.61
C LYS A 242 -8.03 -13.14 15.80
N ALA A 243 -7.38 -12.17 16.48
CA ALA A 243 -8.01 -10.86 16.74
C ALA A 243 -8.35 -10.15 15.42
N ALA A 244 -7.42 -10.13 14.46
CA ALA A 244 -7.68 -9.46 13.17
C ALA A 244 -8.80 -10.14 12.39
N PHE A 245 -8.74 -11.46 12.33
CA PHE A 245 -9.80 -12.17 11.59
C PHE A 245 -11.17 -11.97 12.25
N ASP A 246 -11.26 -12.02 13.57
CA ASP A 246 -12.56 -11.76 14.26
C ASP A 246 -13.05 -10.33 13.97
N TRP A 247 -12.09 -9.44 14.06
CA TRP A 247 -12.51 -8.07 13.72
C TRP A 247 -13.07 -8.01 12.29
N TRP A 248 -12.33 -8.60 11.33
CA TRP A 248 -12.80 -8.57 9.93
C TRP A 248 -14.21 -9.17 9.82
N LEU A 249 -14.48 -10.25 10.49
CA LEU A 249 -15.81 -10.89 10.36
C LEU A 249 -16.92 -9.95 10.83
N GLU A 250 -16.54 -9.02 11.74
CA GLU A 250 -17.58 -8.12 12.28
C GLU A 250 -17.63 -6.80 11.52
N TRP A 251 -16.67 -6.49 10.79
CA TRP A 251 -16.39 -5.15 10.24
C TRP A 251 -17.25 -4.89 9.01
N GLU A 252 -17.88 -5.78 8.26
CA GLU A 252 -18.59 -5.28 7.06
C GLU A 252 -20.10 -5.29 7.30
N THR A 253 -20.57 -3.93 7.16
CA THR A 253 -22.04 -3.76 7.13
C THR A 253 -22.49 -3.40 5.71
N PRO A 254 -23.31 -4.18 5.05
CA PRO A 254 -23.78 -4.06 3.66
C PRO A 254 -24.26 -2.64 3.34
N ASP A 255 -24.32 -1.70 4.30
CA ASP A 255 -25.03 -0.45 3.96
C ASP A 255 -24.06 0.74 4.09
N GLU A 256 -22.67 0.59 4.31
CA GLU A 256 -21.76 1.74 4.38
C GLU A 256 -20.57 1.51 3.44
N PRO A 257 -20.35 2.69 2.68
CA PRO A 257 -19.16 2.52 1.82
C PRO A 257 -17.93 2.10 2.64
N GLY A 258 -17.37 0.89 2.35
CA GLY A 258 -16.19 0.34 3.06
C GLY A 258 -14.97 1.25 2.91
N HIS A 259 -14.07 1.14 3.84
CA HIS A 259 -12.76 1.83 3.72
C HIS A 259 -12.15 1.64 2.33
N PRO A 260 -11.48 2.78 1.70
CA PRO A 260 -11.01 2.76 0.29
C PRO A 260 -9.87 1.75 0.09
N ARG A 261 -9.28 1.31 1.20
CA ARG A 261 -8.11 0.41 1.01
C ARG A 261 -8.36 -0.95 1.67
N CYS A 262 -9.60 -1.35 1.83
CA CYS A 262 -9.97 -2.60 2.53
C CYS A 262 -9.40 -3.80 1.79
N HIS A 263 -9.29 -3.70 0.45
CA HIS A 263 -8.81 -4.88 -0.29
C HIS A 263 -7.31 -5.10 -0.06
N ILE A 264 -6.66 -4.04 0.33
CA ILE A 264 -5.24 -4.27 0.71
C ILE A 264 -5.17 -5.14 1.98
N ASP A 265 -5.97 -4.87 2.92
CA ASP A 265 -5.98 -5.65 4.18
C ASP A 265 -6.47 -7.09 3.94
N LEU A 266 -7.46 -7.18 3.03
CA LEU A 266 -7.96 -8.54 2.74
C LEU A 266 -6.85 -9.41 2.13
N ASN A 267 -6.06 -8.76 1.27
CA ASN A 267 -4.97 -9.57 0.68
C ASN A 267 -3.94 -9.97 1.73
N PHE A 268 -3.65 -9.11 2.72
CA PHE A 268 -2.71 -9.51 3.80
C PHE A 268 -3.32 -10.60 4.67
N LEU A 269 -4.55 -10.47 4.98
CA LEU A 269 -5.20 -11.51 5.79
C LEU A 269 -5.24 -12.85 5.05
N ALA A 270 -5.60 -12.76 3.76
CA ALA A 270 -5.65 -14.03 2.98
C ALA A 270 -4.25 -14.65 2.89
N HIS A 271 -3.32 -13.76 2.69
CA HIS A 271 -1.95 -14.30 2.62
C HIS A 271 -1.57 -14.96 3.95
N ALA A 272 -1.84 -14.32 5.02
CA ALA A 272 -1.54 -14.91 6.34
C ALA A 272 -2.26 -16.24 6.56
N LYS A 273 -3.56 -16.33 6.18
CA LYS A 273 -4.31 -17.59 6.38
C LYS A 273 -3.79 -18.70 5.46
N SER A 274 -3.33 -18.27 4.35
CA SER A 274 -2.75 -19.29 3.46
C SER A 274 -1.44 -19.84 4.06
N CYS A 275 -0.69 -18.97 4.64
CA CYS A 275 0.58 -19.43 5.23
C CYS A 275 0.33 -20.29 6.49
N GLU A 276 -0.78 -20.07 7.22
CA GLU A 276 -1.13 -20.88 8.42
C GLU A 276 -1.71 -22.23 8.03
N GLY A 277 -2.07 -22.41 6.72
CA GLY A 277 -2.66 -23.69 6.27
C GLY A 277 -4.15 -23.77 6.59
N ARG A 278 -4.79 -22.65 6.83
CA ARG A 278 -6.25 -22.65 7.12
C ARG A 278 -7.02 -22.36 5.83
N ALA A 279 -7.28 -23.36 5.02
CA ALA A 279 -7.80 -23.21 3.64
C ALA A 279 -9.26 -22.71 3.66
N ALA A 280 -10.03 -23.15 4.61
CA ALA A 280 -11.45 -22.73 4.61
C ALA A 280 -11.57 -21.23 4.90
N GLU A 281 -10.88 -20.80 5.93
CA GLU A 281 -10.93 -19.35 6.25
C GLU A 281 -10.32 -18.52 5.11
N ALA A 282 -9.26 -19.05 4.53
CA ALA A 282 -8.67 -18.33 3.38
C ALA A 282 -9.65 -18.24 2.21
N ALA A 283 -10.45 -19.29 2.03
CA ALA A 283 -11.40 -19.29 0.88
C ALA A 283 -12.43 -18.16 1.03
N VAL A 284 -12.87 -17.93 2.29
CA VAL A 284 -13.85 -16.84 2.50
C VAL A 284 -13.22 -15.49 2.13
N LEU A 285 -11.97 -15.32 2.46
CA LEU A 285 -11.30 -14.04 2.15
C LEU A 285 -11.08 -13.90 0.64
N PHE A 286 -10.70 -15.00 -0.02
CA PHE A 286 -10.50 -14.93 -1.48
C PHE A 286 -11.81 -14.62 -2.21
N HIS A 287 -12.91 -15.21 -1.68
CA HIS A 287 -14.20 -14.83 -2.31
C HIS A 287 -14.44 -13.33 -2.21
N ARG A 288 -14.08 -12.78 -1.18
CA ARG A 288 -14.33 -11.33 -1.01
C ARG A 288 -13.33 -10.49 -1.82
N ILE A 289 -12.15 -10.94 -1.79
CA ILE A 289 -11.14 -10.22 -2.59
C ILE A 289 -11.57 -10.18 -4.06
N GLY A 290 -12.17 -11.24 -4.57
CA GLY A 290 -12.58 -11.25 -5.99
C GLY A 290 -11.41 -10.94 -6.93
N ARG A 291 -11.63 -9.90 -7.74
CA ARG A 291 -10.61 -9.60 -8.78
C ARG A 291 -9.60 -8.56 -8.26
N HIS A 292 -9.76 -8.23 -7.04
CA HIS A 292 -8.97 -7.08 -6.57
C HIS A 292 -7.73 -7.58 -5.81
N ALA A 293 -6.92 -8.37 -6.54
CA ALA A 293 -5.62 -8.79 -5.95
C ALA A 293 -4.63 -7.61 -5.96
N THR A 294 -3.70 -7.68 -4.89
CA THR A 294 -2.67 -6.61 -4.84
C THR A 294 -1.28 -7.27 -4.88
N PRO A 295 -0.30 -6.39 -5.39
CA PRO A 295 1.05 -6.97 -5.40
C PRO A 295 1.48 -7.44 -4.00
N ALA A 296 1.54 -6.65 -3.00
CA ALA A 296 1.84 -7.09 -1.62
C ALA A 296 0.53 -7.54 -0.92
N PRO A 297 0.75 -8.66 -0.30
CA PRO A 297 2.00 -9.34 0.12
C PRO A 297 2.35 -10.49 -0.81
N TRP A 298 1.75 -10.62 -1.86
CA TRP A 298 1.95 -11.84 -2.70
C TRP A 298 3.30 -11.79 -3.41
N SER A 299 3.93 -10.58 -3.34
CA SER A 299 5.26 -10.49 -3.99
C SER A 299 6.36 -10.80 -2.97
N TYR A 300 6.01 -10.98 -1.70
CA TYR A 300 7.06 -11.27 -0.70
C TYR A 300 7.67 -12.65 -0.92
N PRO A 301 9.02 -12.91 -0.56
CA PRO A 301 9.84 -11.68 -0.65
C PRO A 301 10.17 -11.33 -2.11
N ASP A 302 10.16 -11.87 -3.02
CA ASP A 302 10.45 -11.52 -4.43
C ASP A 302 9.80 -12.54 -5.36
N ARG A 303 8.52 -12.85 -4.98
CA ARG A 303 7.74 -13.77 -5.84
C ARG A 303 6.94 -12.97 -6.88
N ASP A 304 6.60 -13.76 -7.91
CA ASP A 304 5.60 -13.15 -8.82
C ASP A 304 4.20 -13.10 -8.15
N PRO A 305 3.69 -11.89 -7.93
CA PRO A 305 2.49 -11.75 -7.09
C PRO A 305 1.27 -12.41 -7.74
N TYR A 306 1.17 -12.29 -9.09
CA TYR A 306 -0.02 -12.90 -9.72
C TYR A 306 -0.01 -14.42 -9.57
N GLU A 307 1.12 -15.00 -9.86
CA GLU A 307 1.19 -16.49 -9.76
C GLU A 307 0.97 -16.93 -8.31
N ALA A 308 1.55 -16.21 -7.40
CA ALA A 308 1.39 -16.57 -5.96
C ALA A 308 -0.07 -16.43 -5.51
N PHE A 309 -0.72 -15.34 -5.89
CA PHE A 309 -2.13 -15.15 -5.49
C PHE A 309 -3.03 -16.23 -6.08
N THR A 310 -2.84 -16.54 -7.36
CA THR A 310 -3.73 -17.52 -8.03
C THR A 310 -3.49 -18.92 -7.46
N ALA A 311 -2.21 -19.22 -7.20
CA ALA A 311 -1.94 -20.54 -6.61
C ALA A 311 -2.58 -20.68 -5.23
N ALA A 312 -2.40 -19.66 -4.42
CA ALA A 312 -3.02 -19.71 -3.08
C ALA A 312 -4.55 -19.77 -3.15
N ARG A 313 -5.06 -18.98 -4.12
CA ARG A 313 -6.53 -19.00 -4.27
C ARG A 313 -7.02 -20.38 -4.74
N ALA A 314 -6.35 -20.96 -5.64
CA ALA A 314 -6.75 -22.30 -6.12
C ALA A 314 -6.65 -23.33 -4.99
N ALA A 315 -5.60 -23.22 -4.28
CA ALA A 315 -5.44 -24.18 -3.16
C ALA A 315 -6.57 -24.01 -2.13
N ALA A 316 -6.95 -22.80 -1.87
CA ALA A 316 -8.01 -22.56 -0.85
C ALA A 316 -9.36 -23.09 -1.33
N PHE A 317 -9.66 -23.07 -2.63
CA PHE A 317 -10.99 -23.52 -3.12
C PHE A 317 -10.97 -25.02 -3.42
N GLY A 318 -9.83 -25.72 -3.04
CA GLY A 318 -9.85 -27.19 -3.23
C GLY A 318 -9.71 -27.56 -4.70
N SER A 319 -8.47 -27.61 -5.35
CA SER A 319 -8.24 -28.09 -6.73
C SER A 319 -9.46 -28.83 -7.28
N VAL A 320 -10.61 -28.25 -7.69
CA VAL A 320 -11.50 -29.09 -8.51
C VAL A 320 -10.65 -29.97 -9.45
#